data_AF-A0A7S1AXA5-F1
#
_entry.id   AF-A0A7S1AXA5-F1
#
_cell.length_a   1.000
_cell.length_b   1.000
_cell.length_c   1.000
_cell.angle_alpha   90.00
_cell.angle_beta   90.00
_cell.angle_gamma   90.00
#
_symmetry.space_group_name_H-M   'P 1'
#
loop_
_entity.id
_entity.type
_entity.pdbx_description
1 polymer ?
#
loop_
_entity_poly.entity_id
_entity_poly.type
_entity_poly.pdbx_seq_one_letter_code
_entity_poly.pdbx_strand_id
1 'polypeptide(L)'
;EEEDEEGEERDDGRGVVRRANARKEAKRREKQDAQQQDREFQQQRDKTKNERAALYEQKHREKAAAREKEAQDRADAEAAKKRREEEEFVKWTAKFAVEKEGEDAADDLDLSVENFVKYVQMRKVVRLEDLSADFRMKTTAAIDRLKDLEKVGRLNGIFDDRGKYLYITQQEMSDVAAWLTDKGRLNRKELLAACNRLIRMDPTADDLDTLRREARSTMESIDEALGKATQA
;
A
#
# COMPACT_ATOMS: atom_id res chain seq x y z
N GLU A 1 50.64 83.98 69.53
CA GLU A 1 51.73 83.55 70.43
C GLU A 1 52.34 82.32 69.80
N GLU A 2 53.60 82.23 69.38
CA GLU A 2 54.82 83.07 69.27
C GLU A 2 55.60 82.36 68.12
N GLU A 3 56.14 83.04 67.09
CA GLU A 3 57.57 83.46 66.99
C GLU A 3 58.53 82.48 67.71
N ASP A 4 59.65 81.98 67.18
CA ASP A 4 60.41 82.11 65.94
C ASP A 4 61.47 80.97 66.02
N GLU A 5 62.10 80.60 64.90
CA GLU A 5 63.57 80.54 64.79
C GLU A 5 63.97 79.85 63.48
N GLU A 6 64.39 80.69 62.53
CA GLU A 6 65.16 80.30 61.36
C GLU A 6 66.51 79.72 61.80
N GLY A 7 66.75 78.46 61.47
CA GLY A 7 68.07 77.83 61.50
C GLY A 7 68.48 77.40 60.09
N GLU A 8 69.17 78.28 59.36
CA GLU A 8 69.92 77.89 58.15
C GLU A 8 71.13 77.02 58.56
N GLU A 9 71.01 75.69 58.43
CA GLU A 9 72.16 74.78 58.45
C GLU A 9 72.21 73.90 57.19
N ARG A 10 73.00 74.40 56.23
CA ARG A 10 73.89 73.70 55.28
C ARG A 10 73.63 72.19 55.05
N ASP A 11 73.16 71.92 53.84
CA ASP A 11 73.05 70.62 53.17
C ASP A 11 74.39 69.85 53.14
N ASP A 12 74.47 68.75 53.90
CA ASP A 12 75.32 67.60 53.57
C ASP A 12 74.52 66.72 52.60
N GLY A 13 74.90 66.76 51.31
CA GLY A 13 74.28 66.02 50.22
C GLY A 13 74.19 64.49 50.37
N ARG A 14 74.66 63.87 51.47
CA ARG A 14 74.42 62.44 51.77
C ARG A 14 73.01 62.17 52.29
N GLY A 15 72.35 63.12 52.94
CA GLY A 15 70.99 62.95 53.47
C GLY A 15 69.92 62.92 52.38
N VAL A 16 70.05 63.82 51.40
CA VAL A 16 69.14 63.96 50.25
C VAL A 16 69.25 62.75 49.31
N VAL A 17 70.46 62.25 49.06
CA VAL A 17 70.70 61.07 48.20
C VAL A 17 70.15 59.79 48.85
N ARG A 18 70.24 59.64 50.18
CA ARG A 18 69.64 58.51 50.90
C ARG A 18 68.10 58.52 50.85
N ARG A 19 67.45 59.68 51.04
CA ARG A 19 65.99 59.83 50.85
C ARG A 19 65.55 59.58 49.41
N ALA A 20 66.32 60.05 48.42
CA ALA A 20 66.03 59.82 47.01
C ALA A 20 66.13 58.32 46.63
N ASN A 21 67.15 57.62 47.14
CA ASN A 21 67.31 56.18 46.93
C ASN A 21 66.22 55.37 47.66
N ALA A 22 65.86 55.73 48.90
CA ALA A 22 64.76 55.10 49.62
C ALA A 22 63.40 55.29 48.90
N ARG A 23 63.14 56.49 48.37
CA ARG A 23 61.92 56.77 47.57
C ARG A 23 61.92 56.02 46.24
N LYS A 24 63.07 55.84 45.60
CA LYS A 24 63.22 55.03 44.37
C LYS A 24 63.01 53.55 44.64
N GLU A 25 63.48 53.04 45.77
CA GLU A 25 63.27 51.64 46.17
C GLU A 25 61.82 51.39 46.57
N ALA A 26 61.19 52.29 47.33
CA ALA A 26 59.76 52.23 47.65
C ALA A 26 58.88 52.23 46.39
N LYS A 27 59.16 53.12 45.42
CA LYS A 27 58.46 53.14 44.12
C LYS A 27 58.68 51.87 43.29
N ARG A 28 59.86 51.22 43.42
CA ARG A 28 60.14 49.94 42.75
C ARG A 28 59.35 48.79 43.37
N ARG A 29 59.23 48.75 44.71
CA ARG A 29 58.42 47.77 45.44
C ARG A 29 56.93 47.95 45.14
N GLU A 30 56.42 49.17 45.20
CA GLU A 30 55.03 49.50 44.84
C GLU A 30 54.69 49.09 43.39
N LYS A 31 55.62 49.31 42.43
CA LYS A 31 55.44 48.85 41.05
C LYS A 31 55.48 47.32 40.92
N GLN A 32 56.30 46.63 41.71
CA GLN A 32 56.35 45.17 41.73
C GLN A 32 55.08 44.58 42.33
N ASP A 33 54.59 45.14 43.44
CA ASP A 33 53.34 44.72 44.09
C ASP A 33 52.13 44.98 43.19
N ALA A 34 52.07 46.14 42.52
CA ALA A 34 51.03 46.45 41.53
C ALA A 34 51.08 45.49 40.32
N GLN A 35 52.27 45.14 39.83
CA GLN A 35 52.41 44.15 38.75
C GLN A 35 52.00 42.75 39.18
N GLN A 36 52.26 42.38 40.44
CA GLN A 36 51.88 41.08 40.97
C GLN A 36 50.36 40.98 41.16
N GLN A 37 49.72 42.02 41.72
CA GLN A 37 48.27 42.09 41.83
C GLN A 37 47.56 42.06 40.47
N ASP A 38 48.08 42.77 39.46
CA ASP A 38 47.51 42.73 38.10
C ASP A 38 47.66 41.35 37.45
N ARG A 39 48.80 40.67 37.64
CA ARG A 39 49.00 39.28 37.18
C ARG A 39 48.05 38.30 37.86
N GLU A 40 47.87 38.42 39.18
CA GLU A 40 46.95 37.56 39.93
C GLU A 40 45.50 37.80 39.50
N PHE A 41 45.11 39.06 39.29
CA PHE A 41 43.79 39.41 38.78
C PHE A 41 43.54 38.90 37.35
N GLN A 42 44.53 39.03 36.45
CA GLN A 42 44.44 38.46 35.10
C GLN A 42 44.34 36.93 35.12
N GLN A 43 45.15 36.25 35.93
CA GLN A 43 45.07 34.80 36.07
C GLN A 43 43.71 34.34 36.63
N GLN A 44 43.14 35.05 37.60
CA GLN A 44 41.83 34.73 38.15
C GLN A 44 40.71 34.97 37.12
N ARG A 45 40.80 36.03 36.31
CA ARG A 45 39.89 36.29 35.20
C ARG A 45 39.97 35.22 34.11
N ASP A 46 41.19 34.81 33.73
CA ASP A 46 41.39 33.79 32.71
C ASP A 46 40.92 32.41 33.16
N LYS A 47 41.16 32.05 34.44
CA LYS A 47 40.60 30.83 35.05
C LYS A 47 39.07 30.83 34.99
N THR A 48 38.44 31.91 35.43
CA THR A 48 36.97 32.03 35.42
C THR A 48 36.40 31.98 34.00
N LYS A 49 37.08 32.60 33.03
CA LYS A 49 36.68 32.57 31.62
C LYS A 49 36.81 31.18 31.01
N ASN A 50 37.91 30.47 31.31
CA ASN A 50 38.14 29.10 30.83
C ASN A 50 37.17 28.11 31.46
N GLU A 51 36.89 28.20 32.76
CA GLU A 51 35.89 27.37 33.44
C GLU A 51 34.50 27.58 32.84
N ARG A 52 34.11 28.84 32.60
CA ARG A 52 32.82 29.16 31.95
C ARG A 52 32.75 28.63 30.52
N ALA A 53 33.85 28.71 29.75
CA ALA A 53 33.92 28.17 28.41
C ALA A 53 33.81 26.63 28.40
N ALA A 54 34.51 25.95 29.32
CA ALA A 54 34.45 24.50 29.47
C ALA A 54 33.04 24.00 29.86
N LEU A 55 32.37 24.69 30.79
CA LEU A 55 30.97 24.41 31.15
C LEU A 55 30.02 24.60 29.96
N TYR A 56 30.22 25.66 29.16
CA TYR A 56 29.41 25.92 27.98
C TYR A 56 29.62 24.85 26.89
N GLU A 57 30.86 24.43 26.67
CA GLU A 57 31.20 23.36 25.72
C GLU A 57 30.64 22.01 26.17
N GLN A 58 30.75 21.66 27.45
CA GLN A 58 30.17 20.43 28.00
C GLN A 58 28.66 20.40 27.82
N LYS A 59 27.96 21.50 28.14
CA LYS A 59 26.50 21.62 27.94
C LYS A 59 26.09 21.52 26.47
N HIS A 60 26.91 22.07 25.56
CA HIS A 60 26.65 21.94 24.11
C HIS A 60 26.86 20.50 23.62
N ARG A 61 27.92 19.83 24.06
CA ARG A 61 28.17 18.42 23.72
C ARG A 61 27.06 17.51 24.24
N GLU A 62 26.59 17.72 25.47
CA GLU A 62 25.48 16.96 26.05
C GLU A 62 24.16 17.20 25.28
N LYS A 63 23.87 18.45 24.94
CA LYS A 63 22.68 18.80 24.14
C LYS A 63 22.75 18.26 22.71
N ALA A 64 23.93 18.22 22.10
CA ALA A 64 24.14 17.62 20.78
C ALA A 64 23.93 16.11 20.82
N ALA A 65 24.52 15.41 21.79
CA ALA A 65 24.34 13.97 21.98
C ALA A 65 22.88 13.61 22.28
N ALA A 66 22.17 14.40 23.08
CA ALA A 66 20.75 14.20 23.34
C ALA A 66 19.89 14.34 22.07
N ARG A 67 20.20 15.34 21.22
CA ARG A 67 19.49 15.54 19.93
C ARG A 67 19.77 14.41 18.94
N GLU A 68 21.00 13.91 18.90
CA GLU A 68 21.39 12.79 18.03
C GLU A 68 20.65 11.51 18.44
N LYS A 69 20.58 11.23 19.75
CA LYS A 69 19.83 10.09 20.27
C LYS A 69 18.33 10.19 19.98
N GLU A 70 17.72 11.36 20.19
CA GLU A 70 16.30 11.58 19.88
C GLU A 70 16.01 11.43 18.37
N ALA A 71 16.92 11.89 17.51
CA ALA A 71 16.79 11.73 16.06
C ALA A 71 16.90 10.26 15.64
N GLN A 72 17.81 9.49 16.26
CA GLN A 72 17.97 8.07 16.02
C GLN A 72 16.75 7.28 16.49
N ASP A 73 16.27 7.53 17.71
CA ASP A 73 15.06 6.88 18.26
C ASP A 73 13.82 7.17 17.39
N ARG A 74 13.71 8.41 16.86
CA ARG A 74 12.63 8.76 15.93
C ARG A 74 12.76 8.04 14.58
N ALA A 75 13.97 7.97 14.01
CA ALA A 75 14.20 7.26 12.76
C ALA A 75 13.91 5.76 12.89
N ASP A 76 14.31 5.15 14.00
CA ASP A 76 14.04 3.73 14.28
C ASP A 76 12.53 3.48 14.51
N ALA A 77 11.83 4.40 15.19
CA ALA A 77 10.38 4.31 15.36
C ALA A 77 9.63 4.46 14.02
N GLU A 78 10.05 5.37 13.15
CA GLU A 78 9.47 5.55 11.81
C GLU A 78 9.74 4.34 10.92
N ALA A 79 10.96 3.77 10.95
CA ALA A 79 11.31 2.56 10.21
C ALA A 79 10.50 1.34 10.71
N ALA A 80 10.34 1.19 12.03
CA ALA A 80 9.52 0.13 12.61
C ALA A 80 8.03 0.27 12.24
N LYS A 81 7.51 1.51 12.22
CA LYS A 81 6.13 1.78 11.79
C LYS A 81 5.95 1.46 10.31
N LYS A 82 6.86 1.93 9.46
CA LYS A 82 6.83 1.64 8.01
C LYS A 82 6.89 0.15 7.73
N ARG A 83 7.74 -0.60 8.44
CA ARG A 83 7.82 -2.05 8.30
C ARG A 83 6.51 -2.74 8.70
N ARG A 84 5.84 -2.30 9.77
CA ARG A 84 4.51 -2.82 10.15
C ARG A 84 3.47 -2.51 9.08
N GLU A 85 3.46 -1.28 8.56
CA GLU A 85 2.55 -0.87 7.47
C GLU A 85 2.82 -1.69 6.20
N GLU A 86 4.08 -1.98 5.85
CA GLU A 86 4.45 -2.85 4.73
C GLU A 86 4.00 -4.30 4.97
N GLU A 87 4.19 -4.85 6.17
CA GLU A 87 3.71 -6.19 6.53
C GLU A 87 2.18 -6.28 6.51
N GLU A 88 1.47 -5.25 6.95
CA GLU A 88 0.01 -5.14 6.85
C GLU A 88 -0.46 -4.99 5.41
N PHE A 89 0.23 -4.18 4.60
CA PHE A 89 -0.05 -4.01 3.18
C PHE A 89 0.16 -5.32 2.41
N VAL A 90 1.22 -6.07 2.71
CA VAL A 90 1.47 -7.40 2.12
C VAL A 90 0.39 -8.38 2.57
N LYS A 91 -0.01 -8.39 3.84
CA LYS A 91 -1.12 -9.25 4.31
C LYS A 91 -2.45 -8.88 3.65
N TRP A 92 -2.74 -7.59 3.49
CA TRP A 92 -3.94 -7.12 2.82
C TRP A 92 -3.89 -7.51 1.34
N THR A 93 -2.80 -7.20 0.64
CA THR A 93 -2.58 -7.57 -0.77
C THR A 93 -2.63 -9.09 -0.97
N ALA A 94 -2.08 -9.89 -0.06
CA ALA A 94 -2.17 -11.35 -0.12
C ALA A 94 -3.62 -11.83 0.04
N LYS A 95 -4.43 -11.22 0.91
CA LYS A 95 -5.87 -11.52 1.01
C LYS A 95 -6.63 -11.16 -0.27
N PHE A 96 -6.34 -10.02 -0.91
CA PHE A 96 -6.92 -9.65 -2.21
C PHE A 96 -6.42 -10.52 -3.37
N ALA A 97 -5.15 -10.93 -3.34
CA ALA A 97 -4.58 -11.84 -4.32
C ALA A 97 -5.21 -13.24 -4.19
N VAL A 98 -5.47 -13.70 -2.97
CA VAL A 98 -6.23 -14.93 -2.71
C VAL A 98 -7.69 -14.80 -3.14
N GLU A 99 -8.31 -13.62 -3.14
CA GLU A 99 -9.64 -13.45 -3.79
C GLU A 99 -9.56 -13.47 -5.33
N LYS A 100 -8.39 -13.14 -5.92
CA LYS A 100 -8.20 -13.14 -7.38
C LYS A 100 -7.62 -14.46 -7.93
N GLU A 101 -6.98 -15.26 -7.08
CA GLU A 101 -6.32 -16.54 -7.40
C GLU A 101 -6.88 -17.72 -6.59
N GLY A 102 -7.84 -17.47 -5.70
CA GLY A 102 -8.54 -18.45 -4.86
C GLY A 102 -10.04 -18.58 -5.17
N GLU A 103 -10.47 -18.14 -6.35
CA GLU A 103 -11.68 -18.66 -7.01
C GLU A 103 -11.33 -19.93 -7.82
N ASP A 104 -10.46 -20.80 -7.30
CA ASP A 104 -10.11 -22.08 -7.93
C ASP A 104 -10.08 -23.25 -6.93
N ALA A 105 -10.56 -23.07 -5.69
CA ALA A 105 -10.62 -24.13 -4.70
C ALA A 105 -11.84 -24.01 -3.77
N ALA A 106 -13.04 -24.12 -4.35
CA ALA A 106 -14.24 -24.43 -3.57
C ALA A 106 -15.24 -25.24 -4.43
N ASP A 107 -15.16 -26.56 -4.22
CA ASP A 107 -16.14 -27.61 -4.49
C ASP A 107 -16.42 -27.98 -5.96
N ASP A 108 -15.88 -29.14 -6.38
CA ASP A 108 -16.52 -30.30 -7.03
C ASP A 108 -17.82 -30.12 -7.85
N LEU A 109 -18.05 -28.95 -8.45
CA LEU A 109 -19.05 -28.72 -9.47
C LEU A 109 -18.34 -28.48 -10.81
N ASP A 110 -17.71 -29.53 -11.32
CA ASP A 110 -17.79 -29.89 -12.74
C ASP A 110 -17.51 -28.75 -13.75
N LEU A 111 -16.55 -27.85 -13.48
CA LEU A 111 -16.14 -26.71 -14.34
C LEU A 111 -15.46 -27.14 -15.67
N SER A 112 -15.54 -28.43 -15.99
CA SER A 112 -15.09 -29.02 -17.24
C SER A 112 -15.74 -28.30 -18.45
N VAL A 113 -14.94 -28.12 -19.48
CA VAL A 113 -15.37 -27.53 -20.76
C VAL A 113 -16.52 -28.34 -21.37
N GLU A 114 -16.54 -29.66 -21.16
CA GLU A 114 -17.59 -30.55 -21.62
C GLU A 114 -18.95 -30.21 -20.98
N ASN A 115 -18.99 -29.95 -19.67
CA ASN A 115 -20.24 -29.60 -18.99
C ASN A 115 -20.75 -28.23 -19.40
N PHE A 116 -19.86 -27.27 -19.60
CA PHE A 116 -20.21 -25.96 -20.12
C PHE A 116 -20.87 -26.08 -21.51
N VAL A 117 -20.27 -26.87 -22.40
CA VAL A 117 -20.82 -27.13 -23.74
C VAL A 117 -22.16 -27.84 -23.64
N LYS A 118 -22.27 -28.89 -22.82
CA LYS A 118 -23.51 -29.66 -22.63
C LYS A 118 -24.64 -28.79 -22.08
N TYR A 119 -24.34 -27.96 -21.08
CA TYR A 119 -25.29 -27.02 -20.48
C TYR A 119 -25.93 -26.12 -21.54
N VAL A 120 -25.11 -25.53 -22.41
CA VAL A 120 -25.54 -24.63 -23.48
C VAL A 120 -26.33 -25.38 -24.55
N GLN A 121 -25.87 -26.57 -24.95
CA GLN A 121 -26.53 -27.38 -25.96
C GLN A 121 -27.94 -27.82 -25.54
N MET A 122 -28.11 -28.24 -24.28
CA MET A 122 -29.38 -28.74 -23.76
C MET A 122 -30.42 -27.63 -23.61
N ARG A 123 -30.03 -26.48 -23.05
CA ARG A 123 -30.96 -25.37 -22.74
C ARG A 123 -31.31 -24.55 -23.98
N LYS A 124 -30.48 -24.60 -25.03
CA LYS A 124 -30.65 -23.92 -26.33
C LYS A 124 -30.62 -22.39 -26.24
N VAL A 125 -31.48 -21.81 -25.42
CA VAL A 125 -31.51 -20.39 -25.06
C VAL A 125 -30.98 -20.24 -23.64
N VAL A 126 -29.85 -19.55 -23.49
CA VAL A 126 -29.17 -19.37 -22.20
C VAL A 126 -29.07 -17.89 -21.86
N ARG A 127 -29.43 -17.51 -20.62
CA ARG A 127 -29.12 -16.17 -20.09
C ARG A 127 -27.66 -16.15 -19.67
N LEU A 128 -26.92 -15.14 -20.11
CA LEU A 128 -25.48 -15.04 -19.79
C LEU A 128 -25.26 -14.83 -18.29
N GLU A 129 -26.19 -14.18 -17.60
CA GLU A 129 -26.18 -14.00 -16.14
C GLU A 129 -26.28 -15.35 -15.42
N ASP A 130 -27.28 -16.16 -15.75
CA ASP A 130 -27.46 -17.52 -15.19
C ASP A 130 -26.25 -18.41 -15.49
N LEU A 131 -25.74 -18.38 -16.73
CA LEU A 131 -24.54 -19.14 -17.11
C LEU A 131 -23.33 -18.71 -16.28
N SER A 132 -23.19 -17.41 -16.03
CA SER A 132 -22.10 -16.88 -15.22
C SER A 132 -22.24 -17.25 -13.75
N ALA A 133 -23.47 -17.31 -13.23
CA ALA A 133 -23.77 -17.73 -11.86
C ALA A 133 -23.53 -19.25 -11.66
N ASP A 134 -24.03 -20.08 -12.57
CA ASP A 134 -23.93 -21.54 -12.50
C ASP A 134 -22.47 -22.02 -12.56
N PHE A 135 -21.63 -21.32 -13.34
CA PHE A 135 -20.20 -21.64 -13.48
C PHE A 135 -19.28 -20.74 -12.67
N ARG A 136 -19.82 -19.94 -11.73
CA ARG A 136 -19.07 -19.02 -10.84
C ARG A 136 -17.96 -18.26 -11.58
N MET A 137 -18.37 -17.52 -12.61
CA MET A 137 -17.45 -16.68 -13.38
C MET A 137 -18.09 -15.34 -13.70
N LYS A 138 -17.28 -14.36 -14.10
CA LYS A 138 -17.82 -13.08 -14.58
C LYS A 138 -18.56 -13.26 -15.90
N THR A 139 -19.64 -12.52 -16.10
CA THR A 139 -20.40 -12.57 -17.37
C THR A 139 -19.52 -12.26 -18.59
N THR A 140 -18.54 -11.37 -18.47
CA THR A 140 -17.55 -11.10 -19.53
C THR A 140 -16.70 -12.34 -19.85
N ALA A 141 -16.27 -13.09 -18.83
CA ALA A 141 -15.51 -14.33 -19.01
C ALA A 141 -16.37 -15.43 -19.64
N ALA A 142 -17.65 -15.53 -19.27
CA ALA A 142 -18.59 -16.45 -19.92
C ALA A 142 -18.77 -16.13 -21.42
N ILE A 143 -18.86 -14.85 -21.78
CA ILE A 143 -18.92 -14.40 -23.18
C ILE A 143 -17.65 -14.78 -23.94
N ASP A 144 -16.47 -14.53 -23.35
CA ASP A 144 -15.20 -14.85 -24.00
C ASP A 144 -15.04 -16.37 -24.18
N ARG A 145 -15.43 -17.17 -23.19
CA ARG A 145 -15.44 -18.64 -23.29
C ARG A 145 -16.39 -19.14 -24.38
N LEU A 146 -17.59 -18.57 -24.51
CA LEU A 146 -18.51 -18.89 -25.61
C LEU A 146 -17.88 -18.57 -26.97
N LYS A 147 -17.29 -17.39 -27.14
CA LYS A 147 -16.61 -16.99 -28.40
C LYS A 147 -15.44 -17.90 -28.73
N ASP A 148 -14.67 -18.33 -27.74
CA ASP A 148 -13.55 -19.24 -27.95
C ASP A 148 -14.02 -20.63 -28.36
N LEU A 149 -15.13 -21.12 -27.77
CA LEU A 149 -15.77 -22.37 -28.19
C LEU A 149 -16.35 -22.29 -29.62
N GLU A 150 -16.81 -21.11 -30.04
CA GLU A 150 -17.22 -20.84 -31.42
C GLU A 150 -16.05 -20.87 -32.39
N LYS A 151 -14.90 -20.26 -32.04
CA LYS A 151 -13.69 -20.28 -32.87
C LYS A 151 -13.17 -21.70 -33.12
N VAL A 152 -13.30 -22.58 -32.12
CA VAL A 152 -12.89 -23.99 -32.21
C VAL A 152 -13.98 -24.86 -32.88
N GLY A 153 -15.16 -24.30 -33.14
CA GLY A 153 -16.28 -25.00 -33.79
C GLY A 153 -16.99 -26.00 -32.88
N ARG A 154 -16.86 -25.87 -31.56
CA ARG A 154 -17.55 -26.73 -30.56
C ARG A 154 -18.97 -26.25 -30.29
N LEU A 155 -19.20 -24.94 -30.37
CA LEU A 155 -20.50 -24.30 -30.28
C LEU A 155 -20.69 -23.38 -31.49
N ASN A 156 -21.94 -23.12 -31.83
CA ASN A 156 -22.31 -22.09 -32.79
C ASN A 156 -23.54 -21.40 -32.22
N GLY A 157 -23.58 -20.08 -32.22
CA GLY A 157 -24.74 -19.38 -31.70
C GLY A 157 -24.78 -17.91 -32.03
N ILE A 158 -25.79 -17.25 -31.46
CA ILE A 158 -26.05 -15.82 -31.67
C ILE A 158 -26.27 -15.17 -30.30
N PHE A 159 -25.63 -14.02 -30.09
CA PHE A 159 -25.84 -13.17 -28.93
C PHE A 159 -26.99 -12.19 -29.21
N ASP A 160 -27.95 -12.14 -28.30
CA ASP A 160 -29.04 -11.17 -28.28
C ASP A 160 -28.60 -9.90 -27.53
N ASP A 161 -29.14 -8.74 -27.91
CA ASP A 161 -28.85 -7.44 -27.28
C ASP A 161 -29.27 -7.39 -25.81
N ARG A 162 -30.12 -8.32 -25.36
CA ARG A 162 -30.59 -8.45 -23.97
C ARG A 162 -29.76 -9.44 -23.14
N GLY A 163 -28.58 -9.85 -23.61
CA GLY A 163 -27.68 -10.72 -22.86
C GLY A 163 -28.10 -12.20 -22.84
N LYS A 164 -28.70 -12.67 -23.95
CA LYS A 164 -28.98 -14.10 -24.15
C LYS A 164 -28.05 -14.68 -25.21
N TYR A 165 -27.75 -15.96 -25.08
CA TYR A 165 -27.05 -16.75 -26.09
C TYR A 165 -27.99 -17.82 -26.63
N LEU A 166 -28.20 -17.83 -27.94
CA LEU A 166 -28.95 -18.87 -28.64
C LEU A 166 -27.97 -19.81 -29.32
N TYR A 167 -27.92 -21.06 -28.85
CA TYR A 167 -27.17 -22.12 -29.51
C TYR A 167 -27.92 -22.61 -30.76
N ILE A 168 -27.21 -22.74 -31.88
CA ILE A 168 -27.74 -23.26 -33.15
C ILE A 168 -26.88 -24.45 -33.55
N THR A 169 -27.51 -25.58 -33.84
CA THR A 169 -26.79 -26.78 -34.30
C THR A 169 -26.28 -26.57 -35.72
N GLN A 170 -25.22 -27.30 -36.09
CA GLN A 170 -24.70 -27.28 -37.46
C GLN A 170 -25.77 -27.69 -38.49
N GLN A 171 -26.64 -28.63 -38.12
CA GLN A 171 -27.74 -29.08 -38.97
C GLN A 171 -28.76 -27.96 -39.21
N GLU A 172 -29.22 -27.28 -38.15
CA GLU A 172 -30.16 -26.17 -38.28
C GLU A 172 -29.59 -25.02 -39.13
N MET A 173 -28.29 -24.69 -38.94
CA MET A 173 -27.62 -23.71 -39.79
C MET A 173 -27.57 -24.15 -41.26
N SER A 174 -27.29 -25.42 -41.51
CA SER A 174 -27.27 -25.98 -42.87
C SER A 174 -28.65 -25.97 -43.52
N ASP A 175 -29.70 -26.32 -42.78
CA ASP A 175 -31.07 -26.34 -43.27
C ASP A 175 -31.56 -24.92 -43.61
N VAL A 176 -31.20 -23.93 -42.78
CA VAL A 176 -31.45 -22.51 -43.06
C VAL A 176 -30.69 -22.07 -44.32
N ALA A 177 -29.42 -22.42 -44.47
CA ALA A 177 -28.62 -22.08 -45.65
C ALA A 177 -29.18 -22.71 -46.95
N ALA A 178 -29.60 -23.97 -46.88
CA ALA A 178 -30.23 -24.66 -48.00
C ALA A 178 -31.56 -23.98 -48.39
N TRP A 179 -32.39 -23.64 -47.40
CA TRP A 179 -33.66 -22.95 -47.64
C TRP A 179 -33.47 -21.55 -48.25
N LEU A 180 -32.48 -20.79 -47.79
CA LEU A 180 -32.12 -19.49 -48.35
C LEU A 180 -31.72 -19.61 -49.83
N THR A 181 -30.95 -20.65 -50.17
CA THR A 181 -30.44 -20.89 -51.52
C THR A 181 -31.56 -21.31 -52.48
N ASP A 182 -32.49 -22.17 -52.04
CA ASP A 182 -33.62 -22.64 -52.84
C ASP A 182 -34.63 -21.52 -53.17
N LYS A 183 -34.91 -20.63 -52.20
CA LYS A 183 -35.90 -19.57 -52.38
C LYS A 183 -35.41 -18.36 -53.17
N GLY A 184 -34.13 -18.01 -53.06
CA GLY A 184 -33.57 -16.83 -53.72
C GLY A 184 -34.05 -15.51 -53.09
N ARG A 185 -35.04 -14.83 -53.69
CA ARG A 185 -35.57 -13.56 -53.17
C ARG A 185 -36.55 -13.80 -52.02
N LEU A 186 -36.30 -13.16 -50.89
CA LEU A 186 -37.02 -13.41 -49.65
C LEU A 186 -37.55 -12.11 -49.04
N ASN A 187 -38.76 -12.18 -48.49
CA ASN A 187 -39.29 -11.13 -47.64
C ASN A 187 -39.05 -11.45 -46.16
N ARG A 188 -38.92 -10.42 -45.30
CA ARG A 188 -38.63 -10.61 -43.87
C ARG A 188 -39.63 -11.54 -43.18
N LYS A 189 -40.91 -11.46 -43.53
CA LYS A 189 -41.97 -12.31 -42.96
C LYS A 189 -41.77 -13.80 -43.29
N GLU A 190 -41.31 -14.09 -44.51
CA GLU A 190 -41.07 -15.47 -44.97
C GLU A 190 -39.83 -16.05 -44.29
N LEU A 191 -38.77 -15.25 -44.15
CA LEU A 191 -37.58 -15.64 -43.41
C LEU A 191 -37.91 -15.95 -41.95
N LEU A 192 -38.68 -15.10 -41.28
CA LEU A 192 -39.10 -15.34 -39.90
C LEU A 192 -39.92 -16.63 -39.76
N ALA A 193 -40.87 -16.87 -40.67
CA ALA A 193 -41.67 -18.10 -40.66
C ALA A 193 -40.80 -19.35 -40.90
N ALA A 194 -39.81 -19.26 -41.79
CA ALA A 194 -38.88 -20.35 -42.06
C ALA A 194 -37.93 -20.60 -40.88
N CYS A 195 -37.34 -19.54 -40.30
CA CYS A 195 -36.47 -19.67 -39.12
C CYS A 195 -37.21 -20.27 -37.93
N ASN A 196 -38.45 -19.86 -37.66
CA ASN A 196 -39.26 -20.45 -36.58
C ASN A 196 -39.59 -21.93 -36.80
N ARG A 197 -39.54 -22.40 -38.06
CA ARG A 197 -39.74 -23.81 -38.41
C ARG A 197 -38.44 -24.61 -38.37
N LEU A 198 -37.33 -23.99 -38.79
CA LEU A 198 -36.04 -24.66 -38.98
C LEU A 198 -35.18 -24.64 -37.71
N ILE A 199 -35.32 -23.62 -36.87
CA ILE A 199 -34.55 -23.46 -35.62
C ILE A 199 -35.45 -23.80 -34.46
N ARG A 200 -35.07 -24.82 -33.68
CA ARG A 200 -35.80 -25.19 -32.47
C ARG A 200 -35.38 -24.28 -31.32
N MET A 201 -36.37 -23.69 -30.64
CA MET A 201 -36.14 -22.82 -29.48
C MET A 201 -36.25 -23.56 -28.15
N ASP A 202 -37.00 -24.66 -28.10
CA ASP A 202 -37.23 -25.44 -26.89
C ASP A 202 -36.25 -26.63 -26.76
N PRO A 203 -35.87 -27.01 -25.53
CA PRO A 203 -35.15 -28.26 -25.27
C PRO A 203 -35.92 -29.49 -25.77
N THR A 204 -35.22 -30.56 -26.15
CA THR A 204 -35.91 -31.83 -26.45
C THR A 204 -36.50 -32.47 -25.20
N ALA A 205 -37.37 -33.47 -25.37
CA ALA A 205 -37.91 -34.24 -24.24
C ALA A 205 -36.80 -34.92 -23.42
N ASP A 206 -35.74 -35.40 -24.07
CA ASP A 206 -34.59 -36.04 -23.44
C ASP A 206 -33.72 -35.01 -22.67
N ASP A 207 -33.55 -33.82 -23.25
CA ASP A 207 -32.88 -32.69 -22.56
C ASP A 207 -33.68 -32.29 -21.32
N LEU A 208 -35.00 -32.23 -21.42
CA LEU A 208 -35.89 -31.85 -20.33
C LEU A 208 -35.88 -32.88 -19.19
N ASP A 209 -35.85 -34.18 -19.52
CA ASP A 209 -35.72 -35.24 -18.52
C ASP A 209 -34.38 -35.16 -17.78
N THR A 210 -33.31 -34.88 -18.52
CA THR A 210 -31.97 -34.70 -17.94
C THR A 210 -31.91 -33.45 -17.06
N LEU A 211 -32.47 -32.33 -17.50
CA LEU A 211 -32.59 -31.11 -16.69
C LEU A 211 -33.39 -31.34 -15.40
N ARG A 212 -34.48 -32.13 -15.48
CA ARG A 212 -35.28 -32.49 -14.30
C ARG A 212 -34.51 -33.39 -13.34
N ARG A 213 -33.69 -34.31 -13.85
CA ARG A 213 -32.82 -35.16 -13.03
C ARG A 213 -31.73 -34.34 -12.33
N GLU A 214 -31.10 -33.44 -13.06
CA GLU A 214 -30.11 -32.49 -12.53
C GLU A 214 -30.75 -31.61 -11.43
N ALA A 215 -31.92 -31.03 -11.69
CA ALA A 215 -32.65 -30.22 -10.73
C ALA A 215 -33.05 -31.01 -9.46
N ARG A 216 -33.39 -32.29 -9.61
CA ARG A 216 -33.70 -33.15 -8.45
C ARG A 216 -32.44 -33.42 -7.63
N SER A 217 -31.33 -33.74 -8.28
CA SER A 217 -30.06 -34.01 -7.61
C SER A 217 -29.53 -32.77 -6.87
N THR A 218 -29.63 -31.58 -7.47
CA THR A 218 -29.20 -30.34 -6.79
C THR A 218 -30.09 -30.02 -5.60
N MET A 219 -31.41 -30.24 -5.71
CA MET A 219 -32.34 -30.06 -4.59
C MET A 219 -32.03 -31.02 -3.42
N GLU A 220 -31.73 -32.29 -3.72
CA GLU A 220 -31.35 -33.29 -2.73
C GLU A 220 -30.04 -32.93 -2.01
N SER A 221 -29.02 -32.46 -2.74
CA SER A 221 -27.76 -32.00 -2.15
C SER A 221 -27.94 -30.76 -1.25
N ILE A 222 -28.83 -29.83 -1.63
CA ILE A 222 -29.15 -28.65 -0.81
C ILE A 222 -29.85 -29.06 0.47
N ASP A 223 -30.82 -29.98 0.40
CA ASP A 223 -31.53 -30.47 1.58
C ASP A 223 -30.58 -31.23 2.54
N GLU A 224 -29.66 -32.03 2.00
CA GLU A 224 -28.63 -32.69 2.80
C GLU A 224 -27.68 -31.69 3.49
N ALA A 225 -27.28 -30.62 2.78
CA ALA A 225 -26.42 -29.57 3.34
C ALA A 225 -27.13 -28.77 4.46
N LEU A 226 -28.40 -28.43 4.27
CA LEU A 226 -29.23 -27.75 5.28
C LEU A 226 -29.51 -28.65 6.49
N GLY A 227 -29.75 -29.95 6.27
CA GLY A 227 -29.92 -30.93 7.31
C GLY A 227 -28.69 -31.07 8.21
N LYS A 228 -27.48 -31.06 7.62
CA LYS A 228 -26.21 -31.08 8.37
C LYS A 228 -25.96 -29.78 9.15
N ALA A 229 -26.32 -28.63 8.59
CA ALA A 229 -26.16 -27.32 9.25
C ALA A 229 -27.08 -27.12 10.46
N THR A 230 -28.20 -27.86 10.54
CA THR A 230 -29.17 -27.76 11.65
C THR A 230 -28.84 -28.71 12.81
N GLN A 231 -27.91 -29.65 12.63
CA GLN A 231 -27.47 -30.61 13.66
C GLN A 231 -26.14 -30.23 14.34
N ALA A 232 -25.48 -29.15 13.92
CA ALA A 232 -24.27 -28.60 14.53
C ALA A 232 -24.59 -27.39 15.42
#